data_AF-A0A3D2Z6W4-F1
#
_entry.id   AF-A0A3D2Z6W4-F1
#
_cell.length_a   1.000
_cell.length_b   1.000
_cell.length_c   1.000
_cell.angle_alpha   90.00
_cell.angle_beta   90.00
_cell.angle_gamma   90.00
#
_symmetry.space_group_name_H-M   'P 1'
#
loop_
_entity.id
_entity.type
_entity.pdbx_description
1 polymer ?
#
loop_
_entity_poly.entity_id
_entity_poly.type
_entity_poly.pdbx_seq_one_letter_code
_entity_poly.pdbx_strand_id
1 'polypeptide(L)'
;MDPGDLQATPALHRLADDHPNESRRAAGRVLRRSRRAYLSPGKTHLVRSSDDGETWRAPEIIRDSPLDDRDAGIIETARGTLLVSWFSATSFESNPDYRDYGATLTAETREQYLGNWVLRSEDGGRTWGEPIRVNASAPHGPVQLRDGRILYLGVGRLDDERTIVAEESTDD
;
A
#
# COMPACT_ATOMS: atom_id res chain seq x y z
N MET A 1 -0.91 -27.03 -6.65
CA MET A 1 -1.21 -25.99 -5.65
C MET A 1 -2.57 -25.43 -6.01
N ASP A 2 -3.50 -25.49 -5.07
CA ASP A 2 -4.92 -25.17 -5.27
C ASP A 2 -5.13 -23.65 -5.40
N PRO A 3 -5.86 -23.13 -6.42
CA PRO A 3 -6.14 -21.70 -6.60
C PRO A 3 -7.20 -21.10 -5.64
N GLY A 4 -7.66 -21.87 -4.64
CA GLY A 4 -8.96 -21.69 -3.97
C GLY A 4 -9.19 -20.48 -3.05
N ASP A 5 -8.20 -19.76 -2.52
CA ASP A 5 -8.43 -18.76 -1.44
C ASP A 5 -7.92 -17.34 -1.75
N LEU A 6 -7.93 -16.96 -3.02
CA LEU A 6 -7.45 -15.64 -3.48
C LEU A 6 -8.58 -14.60 -3.49
N GLN A 7 -8.78 -13.88 -2.39
CA GLN A 7 -9.56 -12.64 -2.40
C GLN A 7 -8.65 -11.41 -2.41
N ALA A 8 -8.66 -10.68 -3.52
CA ALA A 8 -8.15 -9.33 -3.64
C ALA A 8 -9.19 -8.34 -3.11
N THR A 9 -8.77 -7.29 -2.41
CA THR A 9 -9.44 -5.99 -2.53
C THR A 9 -8.94 -5.39 -3.84
N PRO A 10 -9.76 -5.30 -4.90
CA PRO A 10 -9.31 -4.66 -6.14
C PRO A 10 -9.24 -3.16 -5.90
N ALA A 11 -8.06 -2.64 -5.58
CA ALA A 11 -7.73 -1.27 -5.96
C ALA A 11 -7.30 -1.33 -7.44
N LEU A 12 -8.28 -1.38 -8.35
CA LEU A 12 -8.02 -1.19 -9.78
C LEU A 12 -7.83 0.32 -9.99
N HIS A 13 -6.59 0.78 -10.09
CA HIS A 13 -6.34 2.11 -10.64
C HIS A 13 -6.23 1.99 -12.16
N ARG A 14 -7.33 2.35 -12.85
CA ARG A 14 -7.29 2.70 -14.27
C ARG A 14 -6.87 4.16 -14.37
N LEU A 15 -5.66 4.40 -14.87
CA LEU A 15 -5.26 5.73 -15.32
C LEU A 15 -5.93 5.95 -16.68
N ALA A 16 -6.94 6.83 -16.73
CA ALA A 16 -7.48 7.34 -17.98
C ALA A 16 -6.95 8.77 -18.16
N ASP A 17 -6.10 8.97 -19.16
CA ASP A 17 -5.69 10.30 -19.60
C ASP A 17 -6.85 10.97 -20.34
N ASP A 18 -7.12 12.23 -19.99
CA ASP A 18 -8.12 13.06 -20.67
C ASP A 18 -7.45 13.85 -21.82
N HIS A 19 -8.02 13.70 -23.03
CA HIS A 19 -7.82 14.43 -24.30
C HIS A 19 -6.90 13.87 -25.43
N PRO A 20 -7.27 14.12 -26.71
CA PRO A 20 -7.35 13.07 -27.72
C PRO A 20 -6.23 13.14 -28.77
N ASN A 21 -5.54 12.01 -28.96
CA ASN A 21 -5.10 11.43 -30.22
C ASN A 21 -3.91 10.52 -29.91
N GLU A 22 -3.96 9.33 -30.51
CA GLU A 22 -2.94 8.28 -30.48
C GLU A 22 -2.99 7.35 -29.27
N SER A 23 -3.37 6.11 -29.57
CA SER A 23 -3.43 4.95 -28.69
C SER A 23 -2.15 4.76 -27.87
N ARG A 24 -2.16 5.14 -26.59
CA ARG A 24 -1.18 4.67 -25.60
C ARG A 24 -1.87 3.69 -24.67
N ARG A 25 -1.37 2.45 -24.70
CA ARG A 25 -1.87 1.32 -23.90
C ARG A 25 -1.69 1.66 -22.42
N ALA A 26 -2.77 1.66 -21.64
CA ALA A 26 -2.68 1.83 -20.20
C ALA A 26 -1.90 0.66 -19.57
N ALA A 27 -0.89 0.97 -18.75
CA ALA A 27 -0.20 -0.04 -17.95
C ALA A 27 -0.96 -0.19 -16.62
N GLY A 28 -1.50 -1.38 -16.34
CA GLY A 28 -2.22 -1.67 -15.10
C GLY A 28 -1.27 -2.08 -13.98
N ARG A 29 -1.45 -1.51 -12.78
CA ARG A 29 -0.74 -1.93 -11.55
C ARG A 29 -1.75 -2.29 -10.47
N VAL A 30 -1.50 -3.39 -9.78
CA VAL A 30 -2.32 -3.85 -8.66
C VAL A 30 -1.40 -4.24 -7.50
N LEU A 31 -1.72 -3.73 -6.32
CA LEU A 31 -1.13 -4.24 -5.09
C LEU A 31 -1.87 -5.49 -4.64
N ARG A 32 -1.11 -6.51 -4.26
CA ARG A 32 -1.62 -7.74 -3.66
C ARG A 32 -0.95 -7.97 -2.34
N ARG A 33 -1.69 -8.51 -1.39
CA ARG A 33 -1.11 -9.01 -0.16
C ARG A 33 -0.94 -10.52 -0.25
N SER A 34 0.18 -11.08 0.22
CA SER A 34 0.23 -12.53 0.44
C SER A 34 -0.55 -12.86 1.71
N ARG A 35 -1.58 -13.70 1.61
CA ARG A 35 -2.32 -14.21 2.76
C ARG A 35 -2.16 -15.72 2.84
N ARG A 36 -1.69 -16.22 3.99
CA ARG A 36 -1.93 -17.61 4.41
C ARG A 36 -3.21 -17.72 5.26
N ALA A 37 -3.62 -16.62 5.90
CA ALA A 37 -4.85 -16.48 6.67
C ALA A 37 -5.33 -15.01 6.61
N TYR A 38 -6.60 -14.75 7.01
CA TYR A 38 -7.12 -13.38 7.08
C TYR A 38 -6.32 -12.49 8.04
N LEU A 39 -5.77 -13.08 9.10
CA LEU A 39 -4.92 -12.48 10.12
C LEU A 39 -3.52 -13.12 10.07
N SER A 40 -2.52 -12.42 9.55
CA SER A 40 -1.13 -12.91 9.44
C SER A 40 -0.14 -11.73 9.43
N PRO A 41 1.15 -11.97 9.68
CA PRO A 41 2.21 -11.03 9.28
C PRO A 41 2.10 -10.66 7.80
N GLY A 42 2.54 -9.45 7.46
CA GLY A 42 2.25 -8.78 6.21
C GLY A 42 3.39 -8.82 5.22
N LYS A 43 3.03 -9.05 3.96
CA LYS A 43 3.88 -8.71 2.81
C LYS A 43 3.04 -8.02 1.76
N THR A 44 3.56 -6.93 1.23
CA THR A 44 2.94 -6.21 0.11
C THR A 44 3.65 -6.61 -1.17
N HIS A 45 2.86 -7.07 -2.13
CA HIS A 45 3.30 -7.45 -3.46
C HIS A 45 2.79 -6.43 -4.47
N LEU A 46 3.61 -6.14 -5.46
CA LEU A 46 3.24 -5.40 -6.66
C LEU A 46 3.12 -6.38 -7.82
N VAL A 47 2.00 -6.30 -8.54
CA VAL A 47 1.76 -7.05 -9.77
C VAL A 47 1.50 -6.05 -10.89
N ARG A 48 2.12 -6.30 -12.05
CA ARG A 48 2.08 -5.40 -13.20
C ARG A 48 1.52 -6.09 -14.42
N SER A 49 0.74 -5.34 -15.19
CA SER A 49 0.30 -5.68 -16.53
C SER A 49 0.84 -4.62 -17.50
N SER A 50 1.18 -5.06 -18.72
CA SER A 50 1.58 -4.20 -19.84
C SER A 50 0.57 -4.21 -20.98
N ASP A 51 -0.59 -4.81 -20.75
CA ASP A 51 -1.65 -5.10 -21.72
C ASP A 51 -3.04 -4.85 -21.10
N ASP A 52 -3.20 -3.72 -20.40
CA ASP A 52 -4.47 -3.28 -19.81
C ASP A 52 -5.17 -4.34 -18.92
N GLY A 53 -4.37 -5.12 -18.20
CA GLY A 53 -4.83 -6.14 -17.27
C GLY A 53 -5.19 -7.49 -17.92
N GLU A 54 -4.94 -7.68 -19.21
CA GLU A 54 -5.15 -8.98 -19.88
C GLU A 54 -4.20 -10.05 -19.33
N THR A 55 -2.92 -9.72 -19.16
CA THR A 55 -1.93 -10.59 -18.53
C THR A 55 -1.20 -9.88 -17.40
N TRP A 56 -0.72 -10.67 -16.44
CA TRP A 56 -0.06 -10.18 -15.24
C TRP A 56 1.27 -10.88 -15.07
N ARG A 57 2.31 -10.11 -14.73
CA ARG A 57 3.62 -10.63 -14.35
C ARG A 57 3.55 -11.37 -13.01
N ALA A 58 4.59 -12.14 -12.70
CA ALA A 58 4.75 -12.71 -11.38
C ALA A 58 4.77 -11.59 -10.31
N PRO A 59 4.22 -11.83 -9.11
CA PRO A 59 4.24 -10.85 -8.02
C PRO A 59 5.67 -10.54 -7.57
N GLU A 60 5.96 -9.27 -7.32
CA GLU A 60 7.20 -8.80 -6.70
C GLU A 60 6.92 -8.32 -5.28
N ILE A 61 7.72 -8.76 -4.30
CA ILE A 61 7.62 -8.26 -2.93
C ILE A 61 8.25 -6.87 -2.86
N ILE A 62 7.44 -5.86 -2.56
CA ILE A 62 7.91 -4.48 -2.34
C ILE A 62 8.07 -4.15 -0.86
N ARG A 63 7.48 -4.97 0.01
CA ARG A 63 7.59 -4.85 1.46
C ARG A 63 7.37 -6.20 2.13
N ASP A 64 8.23 -6.52 3.09
CA ASP A 64 8.18 -7.69 3.96
C ASP A 64 8.42 -7.22 5.39
N SER A 65 7.45 -7.40 6.28
CA SER A 65 7.53 -6.82 7.63
C SER A 65 7.02 -7.77 8.70
N PRO A 66 7.47 -7.59 9.96
CA PRO A 66 7.06 -8.48 11.05
C PRO A 66 5.61 -8.28 11.49
N LEU A 67 5.02 -7.13 11.18
CA LEU A 67 3.63 -6.85 11.51
C LEU A 67 2.69 -7.10 10.34
N ASP A 68 1.40 -7.05 10.64
CA ASP A 68 0.33 -7.27 9.70
C ASP A 68 0.06 -5.99 8.88
N ASP A 69 0.69 -5.87 7.71
CA ASP A 69 0.48 -4.77 6.75
C ASP A 69 -0.89 -4.91 6.04
N ARG A 70 -1.71 -3.85 6.10
CA ARG A 70 -3.13 -3.83 5.75
C ARG A 70 -3.47 -2.70 4.79
N ASP A 71 -4.52 -2.96 4.00
CA ASP A 71 -5.21 -1.98 3.17
C ASP A 71 -4.27 -1.14 2.30
N ALA A 72 -3.38 -1.84 1.60
CA ALA A 72 -2.40 -1.20 0.75
C ALA A 72 -3.08 -0.52 -0.46
N GLY A 73 -2.87 0.78 -0.62
CA GLY A 73 -3.29 1.60 -1.75
C GLY A 73 -2.09 2.02 -2.60
N ILE A 74 -2.30 2.31 -3.89
CA ILE A 74 -1.26 2.81 -4.79
C ILE A 74 -1.81 3.95 -5.65
N ILE A 75 -1.04 5.03 -5.77
CA ILE A 75 -1.24 6.06 -6.79
C ILE A 75 0.03 6.25 -7.62
N GLU A 76 -0.14 6.74 -8.83
CA GLU A 76 0.94 7.27 -9.66
C GLU A 76 0.69 8.76 -9.85
N THR A 77 1.70 9.58 -9.55
CA THR A 77 1.62 11.03 -9.72
C THR A 77 1.86 11.41 -11.18
N ALA A 78 1.58 12.67 -11.55
CA ALA A 78 1.85 13.22 -12.86
C ALA A 78 3.34 13.17 -13.26
N ARG A 79 4.26 13.04 -12.30
CA ARG A 79 5.70 12.87 -12.55
C ARG A 79 6.13 11.40 -12.69
N GLY A 80 5.19 10.46 -12.55
CA GLY A 80 5.46 9.02 -12.58
C GLY A 80 5.96 8.47 -11.24
N THR A 81 5.91 9.26 -10.16
CA THR A 81 6.21 8.77 -8.81
C THR A 81 5.10 7.83 -8.37
N LEU A 82 5.46 6.63 -7.90
CA LEU A 82 4.53 5.71 -7.25
C LEU A 82 4.54 5.94 -5.75
N LEU A 83 3.35 6.12 -5.17
CA LEU A 83 3.15 6.15 -3.73
C LEU A 83 2.28 4.97 -3.31
N VAL A 84 2.80 4.16 -2.39
CA VAL A 84 2.08 3.03 -1.79
C VAL A 84 1.80 3.33 -0.34
N SER A 85 0.54 3.40 0.07
CA SER A 85 0.13 3.64 1.45
C SER A 85 -0.38 2.38 2.12
N TRP A 86 -0.17 2.20 3.42
CA TRP A 86 -0.76 1.12 4.20
C TRP A 86 -0.83 1.50 5.68
N PHE A 87 -1.53 0.70 6.48
CA PHE A 87 -1.33 0.68 7.92
C PHE A 87 -0.89 -0.70 8.38
N SER A 88 -0.20 -0.77 9.51
CA SER A 88 0.18 -2.03 10.14
C SER A 88 -0.61 -2.24 11.42
N ALA A 89 -0.86 -3.50 11.76
CA ALA A 89 -1.57 -3.88 12.97
C ALA A 89 -0.90 -5.07 13.67
N THR A 90 -1.29 -5.29 14.93
CA THR A 90 -0.98 -6.51 15.69
C THR A 90 -2.18 -7.46 15.76
N SER A 91 -3.24 -7.21 14.97
CA SER A 91 -4.46 -8.04 14.97
C SER A 91 -4.19 -9.52 14.66
N PHE A 92 -3.07 -9.84 14.01
CA PHE A 92 -2.69 -11.24 13.79
C PHE A 92 -2.41 -12.02 15.08
N GLU A 93 -2.08 -11.36 16.18
CA GLU A 93 -1.78 -12.02 17.46
C GLU A 93 -3.00 -12.71 18.08
N SER A 94 -4.22 -12.28 17.71
CA SER A 94 -5.45 -12.97 18.10
C SER A 94 -5.71 -14.24 17.30
N ASN A 95 -4.99 -14.46 16.19
CA ASN A 95 -5.06 -15.69 15.42
C ASN A 95 -4.21 -16.79 16.10
N PRO A 96 -4.80 -17.93 16.52
CA PRO A 96 -4.05 -19.02 17.13
C PRO A 96 -2.84 -19.49 16.31
N ASP A 97 -2.93 -19.47 14.97
CA ASP A 97 -1.86 -19.91 14.07
C ASP A 97 -0.60 -19.04 14.15
N TYR A 98 -0.73 -17.79 14.61
CA TYR A 98 0.36 -16.82 14.67
C TYR A 98 0.62 -16.30 16.09
N ARG A 99 -0.01 -16.89 17.11
CA ARG A 99 0.21 -16.47 18.50
C ARG A 99 1.66 -16.63 18.92
N ASP A 100 2.26 -17.78 18.63
CA ASP A 100 3.64 -18.08 18.99
C ASP A 100 4.61 -17.16 18.26
N TYR A 101 4.34 -16.87 16.97
CA TYR A 101 5.09 -15.87 16.22
C TYR A 101 4.98 -14.48 16.84
N GLY A 102 3.77 -14.04 17.18
CA GLY A 102 3.53 -12.75 17.85
C GLY A 102 4.31 -12.63 19.17
N ALA A 103 4.37 -13.72 19.94
CA ALA A 103 5.13 -13.76 21.20
C ALA A 103 6.66 -13.56 21.01
N THR A 104 7.20 -13.78 19.80
CA THR A 104 8.62 -13.53 19.50
C THR A 104 8.96 -12.07 19.25
N LEU A 105 7.98 -11.22 18.94
CA LEU A 105 8.22 -9.81 18.62
C LEU A 105 8.54 -9.02 19.88
N THR A 106 9.49 -8.09 19.82
CA THR A 106 9.82 -7.20 20.94
C THR A 106 8.87 -5.99 20.99
N ALA A 107 8.90 -5.24 22.09
CA ALA A 107 8.20 -3.95 22.17
C ALA A 107 8.77 -2.95 21.15
N GLU A 108 10.10 -2.91 21.01
CA GLU A 108 10.82 -2.08 20.04
C GLU A 108 10.39 -2.39 18.60
N THR A 109 10.28 -3.66 18.22
CA THR A 109 9.77 -4.05 16.90
C THR A 109 8.33 -3.56 16.68
N ARG A 110 7.47 -3.66 17.70
CA ARG A 110 6.10 -3.15 17.57
C ARG A 110 6.08 -1.64 17.41
N GLU A 111 6.84 -0.91 18.22
CA GLU A 111 6.94 0.54 18.14
C GLU A 111 7.47 1.01 16.77
N GLN A 112 8.50 0.34 16.24
CA GLN A 112 9.09 0.66 14.95
C GLN A 112 8.10 0.48 13.80
N TYR A 113 7.33 -0.61 13.80
CA TYR A 113 6.53 -0.99 12.63
C TYR A 113 5.05 -0.62 12.73
N LEU A 114 4.48 -0.43 13.93
CA LEU A 114 3.04 -0.17 14.11
C LEU A 114 2.68 1.26 13.73
N GLY A 115 1.77 1.47 12.80
CA GLY A 115 1.30 2.81 12.41
C GLY A 115 0.81 2.89 10.97
N ASN A 116 0.75 4.12 10.44
CA ASN A 116 0.37 4.41 9.07
C ASN A 116 1.61 4.87 8.28
N TRP A 117 1.67 4.49 7.01
CA TRP A 117 2.90 4.59 6.25
C TRP A 117 2.66 4.87 4.77
N VAL A 118 3.66 5.47 4.14
CA VAL A 118 3.80 5.64 2.69
C VAL A 118 5.18 5.14 2.23
N LEU A 119 5.24 4.50 1.08
CA LEU A 119 6.46 4.04 0.41
C LEU A 119 6.51 4.71 -0.97
N ARG A 120 7.68 5.24 -1.32
CA ARG A 120 7.87 6.03 -2.55
C ARG A 120 8.81 5.33 -3.52
N SER A 121 8.48 5.40 -4.80
CA SER A 121 9.36 5.02 -5.90
C SER A 121 9.31 6.07 -7.02
N GLU A 122 10.48 6.51 -7.48
CA GLU A 122 10.62 7.50 -8.55
C GLU A 122 11.01 6.87 -9.90
N ASP A 123 11.16 5.54 -9.95
CA ASP A 123 11.64 4.80 -11.13
C ASP A 123 10.61 3.79 -11.66
N GLY A 124 9.32 4.04 -11.37
CA GLY A 124 8.21 3.20 -11.80
C GLY A 124 8.10 1.90 -11.00
N GLY A 125 8.59 1.90 -9.76
CA GLY A 125 8.49 0.78 -8.82
C GLY A 125 9.62 -0.24 -8.96
N ARG A 126 10.78 0.11 -9.53
CA ARG A 126 11.94 -0.79 -9.61
C ARG A 126 12.72 -0.76 -8.30
N THR A 127 12.87 0.42 -7.72
CA THR A 127 13.43 0.63 -6.39
C THR A 127 12.45 1.43 -5.52
N TRP A 128 12.56 1.26 -4.21
CA TRP A 128 11.70 1.90 -3.21
C TRP A 128 12.58 2.52 -2.12
N GLY A 129 12.20 3.71 -1.67
CA GLY A 129 12.84 4.38 -0.53
C GLY A 129 12.44 3.77 0.82
N GLU A 130 12.90 4.39 1.90
CA GLU A 130 12.47 4.03 3.25
C GLU A 130 10.98 4.34 3.48
N PRO A 131 10.26 3.54 4.30
CA PRO A 131 8.90 3.87 4.72
C PRO A 131 8.82 5.22 5.43
N ILE A 132 7.91 6.07 4.96
CA ILE A 132 7.61 7.38 5.53
C ILE A 132 6.43 7.22 6.47
N ARG A 133 6.61 7.58 7.74
CA ARG A 133 5.53 7.55 8.73
C ARG A 133 4.57 8.71 8.50
N VAL A 134 3.28 8.42 8.52
CA VAL A 134 2.20 9.40 8.35
C VAL A 134 1.15 9.20 9.45
N ASN A 135 0.32 10.20 9.67
CA ASN A 135 -0.77 10.14 10.64
C ASN A 135 -2.07 9.64 10.00
N ALA A 136 -2.33 10.00 8.75
CA ALA A 136 -3.52 9.62 8.01
C ALA A 136 -3.47 8.16 7.56
N SER A 137 -4.63 7.50 7.62
CA SER A 137 -4.86 6.21 7.01
C SER A 137 -6.15 6.25 6.20
N ALA A 138 -6.04 5.93 4.92
CA ALA A 138 -7.16 5.60 4.06
C ALA A 138 -6.73 4.51 3.07
N PRO A 139 -7.56 3.47 2.82
CA PRO A 139 -7.20 2.33 1.96
C PRO A 139 -6.81 2.69 0.53
N HIS A 140 -7.30 3.82 0.01
CA HIS A 140 -7.01 4.28 -1.35
C HIS A 140 -5.70 5.07 -1.45
N GLY A 141 -5.14 5.49 -0.31
CA GLY A 141 -3.94 6.33 -0.26
C GLY A 141 -4.21 7.82 -0.48
N PRO A 142 -3.14 8.60 -0.67
CA PRO A 142 -3.25 10.03 -0.93
C PRO A 142 -3.78 10.31 -2.35
N VAL A 143 -4.04 11.57 -2.65
CA VAL A 143 -4.41 12.06 -3.99
C VAL A 143 -3.50 13.22 -4.38
N GLN A 144 -3.11 13.31 -5.65
CA GLN A 144 -2.44 14.49 -6.17
C GLN A 144 -3.46 15.57 -6.54
N LEU A 145 -3.26 16.78 -6.01
CA LEU A 145 -4.00 17.99 -6.34
C LEU A 145 -3.54 18.56 -7.68
N ARG A 146 -4.35 19.44 -8.27
CA ARG A 146 -4.06 20.06 -9.59
C ARG A 146 -2.77 20.87 -9.63
N ASP A 147 -2.33 21.39 -8.49
CA ASP A 147 -1.10 22.17 -8.36
C ASP A 147 0.14 21.29 -8.10
N GLY A 148 -0.02 19.96 -8.14
CA GLY A 148 1.05 18.98 -7.95
C GLY A 148 1.23 18.53 -6.51
N ARG A 149 0.64 19.20 -5.53
CA ARG A 149 0.72 18.79 -4.11
C ARG A 149 0.03 17.46 -3.87
N ILE A 150 0.50 16.71 -2.89
CA ILE A 150 -0.08 15.45 -2.46
C ILE A 150 -0.89 15.70 -1.19
N LEU A 151 -2.18 15.36 -1.20
CA LEU A 151 -3.07 15.43 -0.04
C LEU A 151 -3.40 14.02 0.43
N TYR A 152 -3.11 13.70 1.68
CA TYR A 152 -3.59 12.48 2.34
C TYR A 152 -4.64 12.84 3.38
N LEU A 153 -5.90 12.52 3.08
CA LEU A 153 -7.02 12.67 4.01
C LEU A 153 -7.47 11.28 4.49
N GLY A 154 -7.53 11.08 5.80
CA GLY A 154 -7.89 9.78 6.35
C GLY A 154 -8.24 9.82 7.83
N VAL A 155 -8.36 8.64 8.42
CA VAL A 155 -8.51 8.49 9.87
C VAL A 155 -7.12 8.29 10.46
N GLY A 156 -6.82 9.01 11.54
CA GLY A 156 -5.57 8.89 12.27
C GLY A 156 -5.76 8.99 13.77
N ARG A 157 -4.65 9.16 14.50
CA ARG A 157 -4.66 9.53 15.91
C ARG A 157 -3.86 10.81 16.11
N LEU A 158 -4.43 11.77 16.82
CA LEU A 158 -3.74 12.97 17.32
C LEU A 158 -4.05 13.04 18.81
N ASP A 159 -3.02 13.23 19.64
CA ASP A 159 -3.14 13.26 21.11
C ASP A 159 -3.96 12.08 21.67
N ASP A 160 -3.67 10.87 21.17
CA ASP A 160 -4.35 9.59 21.46
C ASP A 160 -5.83 9.48 21.04
N GLU A 161 -6.43 10.56 20.52
CA GLU A 161 -7.80 10.60 20.03
C GLU A 161 -7.91 10.21 18.55
N ARG A 162 -8.90 9.36 18.25
CA ARG A 162 -9.21 8.99 16.86
C ARG A 162 -9.89 10.17 16.17
N THR A 163 -9.27 10.67 15.11
CA THR A 163 -9.75 11.88 14.41
C THR A 163 -9.58 11.76 12.90
N ILE A 164 -10.13 12.72 12.16
CA ILE A 164 -9.84 12.92 10.74
C ILE A 164 -8.56 13.74 10.65
N VAL A 165 -7.60 13.24 9.88
CA VAL A 165 -6.30 13.87 9.68
C VAL A 165 -6.12 14.19 8.20
N ALA A 166 -5.60 15.38 7.93
CA ALA A 166 -5.15 15.81 6.62
C ALA A 166 -3.64 16.10 6.69
N GLU A 167 -2.88 15.47 5.79
CA GLU A 167 -1.45 15.69 5.62
C GLU A 167 -1.17 16.11 4.18
N GLU A 168 -0.20 17.01 4.01
CA GLU A 168 0.20 17.52 2.70
C GLU A 168 1.69 17.34 2.48
N SER A 169 2.06 17.01 1.23
CA SER A 169 3.44 17.05 0.74
C SER A 169 3.51 17.89 -0.53
N THR A 170 4.60 18.64 -0.69
CA THR A 170 4.89 19.48 -1.85
C THR A 170 6.04 18.94 -2.70
N ASP A 171 6.59 17.80 -2.30
CA ASP A 171 7.79 17.19 -2.85
C ASP A 171 7.47 15.80 -3.39
N ASP A 172 6.61 15.78 -4.42
CA ASP A 172 6.36 14.59 -5.26
C ASP A 172 7.64 13.93 -5.77
#